data_AF-A0A7C3T046-F1
#
_entry.id   AF-A0A7C3T046-F1
#
_cell.length_a   1.000
_cell.length_b   1.000
_cell.length_c   1.000
_cell.angle_alpha   90.00
_cell.angle_beta   90.00
_cell.angle_gamma   90.00
#
_symmetry.space_group_name_H-M   'P 1'
#
loop_
_entity.id
_entity.type
_entity.pdbx_description
1 polymer ?
#
loop_
_entity_poly.entity_id
_entity_poly.type
_entity_poly.pdbx_seq_one_letter_code
_entity_poly.pdbx_strand_id
1 'polypeptide(L)'
;MLRVKSRCWRCGEVNLALEDIMLVEHGDGEGIFYSFFCPTCGDVQAYPSDPRFVDFMRMNGYQPILLPDPIECKREAGSPPLTWDDLLDLHLQLESDS
;
A
#
# COMPACT_ATOMS: atom_id res chain seq x y z
N MET A 1 -11.45 23.25 -12.74
CA MET A 1 -10.78 22.00 -12.32
C MET A 1 -10.90 21.91 -10.80
N LEU A 2 -11.41 20.81 -10.28
CA LEU A 2 -11.63 20.61 -8.84
C LEU A 2 -10.29 20.30 -8.16
N ARG A 3 -10.05 20.85 -6.97
CA ARG A 3 -8.84 20.57 -6.17
C ARG A 3 -9.20 20.01 -4.81
N VAL A 4 -8.41 19.05 -4.36
CA VAL A 4 -8.49 18.44 -3.04
C VAL A 4 -7.28 18.88 -2.21
N LYS A 5 -7.53 19.27 -0.97
CA LYS A 5 -6.45 19.53 -0.01
C LYS A 5 -6.03 18.24 0.65
N SER A 6 -4.72 18.01 0.68
CA SER A 6 -4.10 16.97 1.48
C SER A 6 -2.84 17.51 2.14
N ARG A 7 -2.08 16.66 2.83
CA ARG A 7 -0.88 17.03 3.56
C ARG A 7 0.27 16.12 3.16
N CYS A 8 1.42 16.69 2.86
CA CYS A 8 2.69 16.00 2.85
C CYS A 8 3.32 16.11 4.24
N TRP A 9 3.82 15.00 4.79
CA TRP A 9 4.47 14.99 6.11
C TRP A 9 5.68 15.94 6.18
N ARG A 10 6.33 16.23 5.05
CA ARG A 10 7.52 17.08 4.94
C ARG A 10 7.21 18.53 4.58
N CYS A 11 6.34 18.76 3.60
CA CYS A 11 6.08 20.11 3.07
C CYS A 11 4.84 20.79 3.68
N GLY A 12 3.97 20.04 4.36
CA GLY A 12 2.71 20.56 4.90
C GLY A 12 1.55 20.44 3.90
N GLU A 13 0.63 21.40 3.91
CA GLU A 13 -0.58 21.37 3.07
C GLU A 13 -0.24 21.47 1.58
N VAL A 14 -0.87 20.62 0.77
CA VAL A 14 -0.75 20.60 -0.69
C VAL A 14 -2.13 20.54 -1.33
N ASN A 15 -2.26 21.09 -2.54
CA ASN A 15 -3.48 21.06 -3.32
C ASN A 15 -3.27 20.17 -4.54
N LEU A 16 -4.09 19.14 -4.67
CA LEU A 16 -3.98 18.10 -5.70
C LEU A 16 -5.18 18.19 -6.64
N ALA A 17 -4.97 17.86 -7.91
CA ALA A 17 -6.07 17.50 -8.80
C ALA A 17 -6.51 16.05 -8.50
N LEU A 18 -7.70 15.67 -8.94
CA LEU A 18 -8.19 14.30 -8.73
C LEU A 18 -7.30 13.25 -9.45
N GLU A 19 -6.76 13.61 -10.60
CA GLU A 19 -5.84 12.77 -11.39
C GLU A 19 -4.49 12.53 -10.70
N ASP A 20 -4.10 13.37 -9.75
CA ASP A 20 -2.87 13.20 -8.96
C ASP A 20 -3.03 12.18 -7.82
N ILE A 21 -4.25 11.68 -7.61
CA ILE A 21 -4.60 10.81 -6.49
C ILE A 21 -4.94 9.41 -7.00
N MET A 22 -4.26 8.42 -6.45
CA MET A 22 -4.56 7.01 -6.68
C MET A 22 -5.28 6.43 -5.47
N LEU A 23 -6.42 5.77 -5.70
CA LEU A 23 -7.06 4.94 -4.70
C LEU A 23 -6.49 3.52 -4.79
N VAL A 24 -6.15 2.94 -3.66
CA VAL A 24 -5.55 1.62 -3.54
C VAL A 24 -6.36 0.82 -2.54
N GLU A 25 -6.94 -0.29 -2.98
CA GLU A 25 -7.63 -1.25 -2.10
C GLU A 25 -6.64 -2.36 -1.74
N HIS A 26 -6.40 -2.56 -0.45
CA HIS A 26 -5.52 -3.63 0.03
C HIS A 26 -6.31 -4.95 0.16
N GLY A 27 -5.74 -6.04 -0.36
CA GLY A 27 -6.37 -7.37 -0.36
C GLY A 27 -6.53 -8.02 1.03
N ASP A 28 -5.79 -7.53 2.03
CA ASP A 28 -5.79 -8.00 3.41
C ASP A 28 -6.99 -7.50 4.26
N GLY A 29 -7.83 -6.63 3.68
CA GLY A 29 -9.01 -6.08 4.35
C GLY A 29 -8.74 -4.82 5.18
N GLU A 30 -7.57 -4.19 5.08
CA GLU A 30 -7.28 -2.89 5.73
C GLU A 30 -8.03 -1.70 5.09
N GLY A 31 -8.76 -1.94 4.00
CA GLY A 31 -9.61 -0.96 3.34
C GLY A 31 -8.92 -0.23 2.19
N ILE A 32 -9.42 0.96 1.87
CA ILE A 32 -8.95 1.75 0.73
C ILE A 32 -8.09 2.91 1.23
N PHE A 33 -6.88 3.00 0.71
CA PHE A 33 -5.96 4.10 0.92
C PHE A 33 -5.96 5.01 -0.29
N TYR A 34 -5.72 6.31 -0.07
CA TYR A 34 -5.40 7.23 -1.16
C TYR A 34 -3.93 7.59 -1.09
N SER A 35 -3.27 7.60 -2.24
CA SER A 35 -1.86 7.89 -2.39
C SER A 35 -1.62 8.96 -3.44
N PHE A 36 -0.57 9.75 -3.25
CA PHE A 36 -0.17 10.79 -4.20
C PHE A 36 1.32 11.10 -4.07
N PHE A 37 1.90 11.70 -5.12
CA PHE A 37 3.24 12.29 -5.06
C PHE A 37 3.14 13.74 -4.62
N CYS A 38 3.93 14.13 -3.61
CA CYS A 38 3.98 15.53 -3.21
C CYS A 38 4.51 16.39 -4.38
N PRO A 39 3.77 17.41 -4.86
CA PRO A 39 4.20 18.22 -6.00
C PRO A 39 5.44 19.09 -5.69
N THR A 40 5.79 19.24 -4.42
CA THR A 40 6.93 20.05 -3.97
C THR A 40 8.21 19.23 -3.83
N CYS A 41 8.16 18.06 -3.19
CA CYS A 41 9.36 17.24 -2.90
C CYS A 41 9.42 15.91 -3.65
N GLY A 42 8.32 15.50 -4.31
CA GLY A 42 8.22 14.21 -4.99
C GLY A 42 8.03 13.00 -4.07
N ASP A 43 7.99 13.19 -2.75
CA ASP A 43 7.80 12.08 -1.81
C ASP A 43 6.39 11.49 -1.94
N VAL A 44 6.29 10.16 -1.94
CA VAL A 44 5.01 9.44 -1.92
C VAL A 44 4.36 9.62 -0.55
N GLN A 45 3.07 9.92 -0.56
CA GLN A 45 2.21 9.97 0.62
C GLN A 45 1.10 8.94 0.46
N ALA A 46 0.72 8.28 1.56
CA ALA A 46 -0.38 7.33 1.59
C ALA A 46 -1.16 7.50 2.90
N TYR A 47 -2.48 7.55 2.79
CA TYR A 47 -3.37 7.76 3.94
C TYR A 47 -4.63 6.90 3.82
N PRO A 48 -5.20 6.44 4.96
CA PRO A 48 -6.51 5.78 4.96
C PRO A 48 -7.57 6.70 4.36
N SER A 49 -8.45 6.15 3.51
CA SER A 49 -9.54 6.91 2.91
C SER A 49 -10.82 6.75 3.71
N ASP A 50 -11.51 7.86 3.96
CA ASP A 50 -12.91 7.85 4.41
C ASP A 50 -13.79 7.30 3.27
N PRO A 51 -14.74 6.39 3.54
CA PRO A 51 -15.75 5.94 2.57
C PRO A 51 -16.37 7.07 1.74
N ARG A 52 -16.66 8.23 2.34
CA ARG A 52 -17.22 9.39 1.62
C ARG A 52 -16.28 9.94 0.57
N PHE A 53 -14.97 9.94 0.85
CA PHE A 53 -13.96 10.38 -0.09
C PHE A 53 -13.80 9.37 -1.23
N VAL A 54 -13.86 8.07 -0.93
CA VAL A 54 -13.86 7.00 -1.93
C VAL A 54 -15.06 7.14 -2.87
N ASP A 55 -16.26 7.32 -2.34
CA ASP A 55 -17.48 7.49 -3.14
C ASP A 55 -17.38 8.74 -4.02
N PHE A 56 -16.88 9.83 -3.47
CA PHE A 56 -16.63 11.06 -4.22
C PHE A 56 -15.67 10.84 -5.39
N MET A 57 -14.56 10.13 -5.18
CA MET A 57 -13.61 9.79 -6.25
C MET A 57 -14.26 8.91 -7.33
N ARG A 58 -15.02 7.88 -6.92
CA ARG A 58 -15.77 6.99 -7.83
C ARG A 58 -16.78 7.74 -8.69
N MET A 59 -17.52 8.68 -8.10
CA MET A 59 -18.46 9.55 -8.82
C MET A 59 -17.77 10.41 -9.89
N ASN A 60 -16.48 10.73 -9.69
CA ASN A 60 -15.65 11.46 -10.64
C ASN A 60 -14.88 10.54 -11.60
N GLY A 61 -15.17 9.23 -11.62
CA GLY A 61 -14.60 8.26 -12.56
C GLY A 61 -13.31 7.58 -12.12
N TYR A 62 -12.82 7.82 -10.90
CA TYR A 62 -11.60 7.22 -10.38
C TYR A 62 -11.94 5.99 -9.53
N GLN A 63 -11.52 4.82 -10.00
CA GLN A 63 -11.74 3.55 -9.31
C GLN A 63 -10.49 3.15 -8.50
N PRO A 64 -10.67 2.49 -7.34
CA PRO A 64 -9.57 1.87 -6.63
C PRO A 64 -8.84 0.82 -7.48
N ILE A 65 -7.52 0.83 -7.41
CA ILE A 65 -6.69 -0.24 -7.92
C ILE A 65 -6.58 -1.29 -6.81
N LEU A 66 -6.93 -2.53 -7.11
CA LEU A 66 -6.74 -3.63 -6.19
C LEU A 66 -5.25 -3.98 -6.15
N LEU A 67 -4.63 -3.78 -4.99
CA LEU A 67 -3.28 -4.25 -4.76
C LEU A 67 -3.36 -5.67 -4.20
N PRO A 68 -2.94 -6.69 -4.98
CA PRO A 68 -2.93 -8.06 -4.49
C PRO A 68 -1.96 -8.18 -3.31
N ASP A 69 -2.22 -9.14 -2.43
CA ASP A 69 -1.36 -9.38 -1.28
C ASP A 69 0.12 -9.51 -1.71
N PRO A 70 1.04 -8.86 -0.98
CA PRO A 70 2.47 -9.03 -1.18
C PRO A 70 2.83 -10.52 -1.21
N ILE A 71 3.86 -10.90 -1.96
CA ILE A 71 4.25 -12.31 -2.06
C ILE A 71 4.68 -12.87 -0.69
N GLU A 72 5.18 -12.00 0.20
CA GLU A 72 5.51 -12.33 1.59
C GLU A 72 4.27 -12.72 2.41
N CYS A 73 3.10 -12.20 2.05
CA CYS A 73 1.81 -12.55 2.65
C CYS A 73 1.15 -13.76 1.96
N LYS A 74 1.58 -14.11 0.75
CA LYS A 74 1.14 -15.32 0.05
C LYS A 74 1.79 -16.54 0.68
N ARG A 75 1.16 -17.05 1.73
CA ARG A 75 1.45 -18.39 2.24
C ARG A 75 1.00 -19.40 1.18
N GLU A 76 1.91 -20.27 0.72
CA GLU A 76 1.52 -21.40 -0.12
C GLU A 76 0.47 -22.23 0.63
N ALA A 77 -0.71 -22.35 0.02
CA ALA A 77 -1.79 -23.15 0.58
C ALA A 77 -1.33 -24.63 0.63
N GLY A 78 -1.16 -25.16 1.84
CA GLY A 78 -0.76 -26.55 2.07
C GLY A 78 0.66 -26.76 2.60
N SER A 79 1.48 -25.71 2.68
CA SER A 79 2.82 -25.84 3.26
C SER A 79 2.74 -26.01 4.79
N PRO A 80 3.48 -26.96 5.37
CA PRO A 80 3.51 -27.16 6.82
C PRO A 80 3.99 -25.87 7.52
N PRO A 81 3.58 -25.63 8.77
CA PRO A 81 4.17 -24.56 9.56
C PRO A 81 5.67 -24.77 9.70
N LEU A 82 6.43 -23.68 9.72
CA LEU A 82 7.87 -23.71 9.99
C LEU A 82 8.11 -24.41 11.34
N THR A 83 9.01 -25.37 11.35
CA THR A 83 9.40 -26.13 12.54
C THR A 83 10.78 -25.71 13.02
N TRP A 84 11.18 -26.23 14.18
CA TRP A 84 12.54 -26.03 14.68
C TRP A 84 13.60 -26.69 13.81
N ASP A 85 13.28 -27.83 13.18
CA ASP A 85 14.20 -28.52 12.28
C ASP A 85 14.50 -27.67 11.04
N ASP A 86 13.48 -27.00 10.47
CA ASP A 86 13.67 -26.08 9.34
C ASP A 86 14.63 -24.91 9.67
N LEU A 87 14.58 -24.42 10.91
CA LEU A 87 15.48 -23.36 11.38
C LEU A 87 16.93 -23.87 11.57
N LEU A 88 17.09 -25.08 12.10
CA LEU A 88 18.39 -25.71 12.28
C LEU A 88 19.03 -26.03 10.93
N ASP A 89 18.25 -26.54 9.98
CA ASP A 89 18.70 -26.81 8.61
C ASP A 89 19.17 -25.53 7.90
N LEU A 90 18.42 -24.43 8.02
CA LEU A 90 18.83 -23.13 7.49
C LEU A 90 20.15 -22.65 8.12
N HIS A 91 20.29 -22.78 9.44
CA HIS A 91 21.50 -22.37 10.14
C HIS A 91 22.74 -23.15 9.66
N LEU A 92 22.62 -24.48 9.54
CA LEU A 92 23.69 -25.33 9.03
C LEU A 92 24.06 -25.00 7.58
N GLN A 93 23.08 -24.71 6.72
CA GLN A 93 23.33 -24.28 5.35
C GLN A 93 24.12 -22.97 5.28
N LEU A 94 23.73 -21.97 6.09
CA LEU A 94 24.42 -20.68 6.14
C LEU A 94 25.87 -20.79 6.64
N GLU A 95 26.16 -21.71 7.56
CA GLU A 95 27.53 -21.99 7.99
C GLU A 95 28.36 -22.69 6.91
N SER A 96 27.74 -23.54 6.09
CA SER A 96 28.44 -24.26 5.01
C SER A 96 28.79 -23.42 3.79
N ASP A 97 28.07 -22.31 3.56
CA ASP A 97 28.32 -21.34 2.49
C ASP A 97 29.35 -20.25 2.87
N SER A 98 29.95 -20.34 4.06
CA SER A 98 31.01 -19.44 4.56
C SER A 98 32.41 -20.06 4.50
#